data_AF-A0A924AQG9-F1
#
_entry.id   AF-A0A924AQG9-F1
#
_cell.length_a   1.000
_cell.length_b   1.000
_cell.length_c   1.000
_cell.angle_alpha   90.00
_cell.angle_beta   90.00
_cell.angle_gamma   90.00
#
_symmetry.space_group_name_H-M   'P 1'
#
loop_
_entity.id
_entity.type
_entity.pdbx_description
1 polymer ?
#
loop_
_entity_poly.entity_id
_entity_poly.type
_entity_poly.pdbx_seq_one_letter_code
_entity_poly.pdbx_strand_id
1 'polypeptide(L)'
;MAKTPVRIPIPTVKDPRGVLTLAAAVLKKHTDDGAASVIRGQLKMDLEAVAIDITEGVKDDAEAKALEKQLEKIYERRNNRVARVQPLMPRASKALQSEYGPSELRRMGDHGYTVNDTPRAPKVAKPPKG
;
A
#
# COMPACT_ATOMS: atom_id res chain seq x y z
N MET A 1 -38.21 23.36 28.74
CA MET A 1 -37.47 23.17 27.47
C MET A 1 -36.95 21.74 27.45
N ALA A 2 -37.32 20.92 26.45
CA ALA A 2 -36.80 19.57 26.33
C ALA A 2 -35.31 19.63 25.98
N LYS A 3 -34.43 19.01 26.79
CA LYS A 3 -33.01 18.88 26.46
C LYS A 3 -32.91 17.91 25.27
N THR A 4 -32.44 18.41 24.13
CA THR A 4 -32.05 17.54 23.02
C THR A 4 -30.94 16.60 23.53
N PRO A 5 -31.10 15.27 23.40
CA PRO A 5 -30.09 14.33 23.89
C PRO A 5 -28.80 14.53 23.11
N VAL A 6 -27.73 14.90 23.82
CA VAL A 6 -26.38 14.99 23.26
C VAL A 6 -25.90 13.57 22.96
N ARG A 7 -25.49 13.32 21.71
CA ARG A 7 -24.87 12.04 21.31
C ARG A 7 -23.37 12.20 21.26
N ILE A 8 -22.64 11.29 21.91
CA ILE A 8 -21.19 11.22 21.85
C ILE A 8 -20.82 10.16 20.80
N PRO A 9 -20.22 10.55 19.66
CA PRO A 9 -19.78 9.57 18.67
C PRO A 9 -18.61 8.76 19.22
N ILE A 10 -18.72 7.44 19.18
CA ILE A 10 -17.65 6.52 19.57
C ILE A 10 -17.09 5.90 18.28
N PRO A 11 -15.77 6.01 18.01
CA PRO A 11 -15.13 5.34 16.90
C PRO A 11 -15.35 3.82 16.96
N THR A 12 -15.44 3.20 15.79
CA THR A 12 -15.67 1.75 15.69
C THR A 12 -14.41 1.07 15.16
N VAL A 13 -14.38 -0.26 15.17
CA VAL A 13 -13.27 -1.06 14.62
C VAL A 13 -12.98 -0.73 13.14
N LYS A 14 -13.92 -0.13 12.41
CA LYS A 14 -13.69 0.37 11.04
C LYS A 14 -12.76 1.60 10.98
N ASP A 15 -12.57 2.29 12.09
CA ASP A 15 -11.62 3.38 12.29
C ASP A 15 -10.67 3.02 13.45
N PRO A 16 -9.72 2.09 13.23
CA PRO A 16 -8.83 1.61 14.28
C PRO A 16 -7.98 2.74 14.88
N ARG A 17 -7.57 3.71 14.06
CA ARG A 17 -6.83 4.89 14.50
C ARG A 17 -7.67 5.75 15.43
N GLY A 18 -8.94 6.01 15.10
CA GLY A 18 -9.85 6.75 15.96
C GLY A 18 -10.08 6.05 17.31
N VAL A 19 -10.22 4.72 17.29
CA VAL A 19 -10.34 3.92 18.53
C VAL A 19 -9.08 4.06 19.38
N LEU A 20 -7.89 3.84 18.82
CA LEU A 20 -6.62 3.93 19.54
C LEU A 20 -6.36 5.35 20.07
N THR A 21 -6.67 6.37 19.28
CA THR A 21 -6.51 7.78 19.67
C THR A 21 -7.41 8.12 20.86
N LEU A 22 -8.68 7.71 20.81
CA LEU A 22 -9.62 7.95 21.90
C LEU A 22 -9.22 7.15 23.15
N ALA A 23 -8.86 5.87 23.00
CA ALA A 23 -8.45 5.01 24.11
C ALA A 23 -7.19 5.56 24.81
N ALA A 24 -6.18 6.00 24.04
CA ALA A 24 -4.99 6.63 24.58
C ALA A 24 -5.30 7.94 25.31
N ALA A 25 -6.20 8.77 24.80
CA ALA A 25 -6.62 10.01 25.45
C ALA A 25 -7.36 9.73 26.78
N VAL A 26 -8.24 8.74 26.80
CA VAL A 26 -8.98 8.32 28.01
C VAL A 26 -8.02 7.76 29.05
N LEU A 27 -7.12 6.84 28.66
CA LEU A 27 -6.11 6.28 29.55
C LEU A 27 -5.21 7.38 30.11
N LYS A 28 -4.72 8.29 29.26
CA LYS A 28 -3.90 9.42 29.69
C LYS A 28 -4.63 10.27 30.73
N LYS A 29 -5.89 10.65 30.44
CA LYS A 29 -6.69 11.48 31.37
C LYS A 29 -6.94 10.74 32.68
N HIS A 30 -7.22 9.44 32.63
CA HIS A 30 -7.36 8.60 33.82
C HIS A 30 -6.10 8.60 34.68
N THR A 31 -4.94 8.41 34.05
CA THR A 31 -3.63 8.45 34.72
C THR A 31 -3.32 9.83 35.30
N ASP A 32 -3.58 10.90 34.54
CA ASP A 32 -3.35 12.28 34.98
C ASP A 32 -4.24 12.63 36.20
N ASP A 33 -5.49 12.18 36.21
CA ASP A 33 -6.43 12.44 37.31
C ASP A 33 -6.17 11.56 38.54
N GLY A 34 -5.51 10.41 38.37
CA GLY A 34 -5.15 9.50 39.46
C GLY A 34 -6.35 9.13 40.34
N ALA A 35 -6.25 9.41 41.64
CA ALA A 35 -7.33 9.15 42.60
C ALA A 35 -8.62 9.97 42.33
N ALA A 36 -8.50 11.11 41.63
CA ALA A 36 -9.63 11.95 41.27
C ALA A 36 -10.41 11.43 40.05
N SER A 37 -9.92 10.39 39.37
CA SER A 37 -10.60 9.82 38.20
C SER A 37 -12.03 9.36 38.53
N VAL A 38 -12.93 9.62 37.58
CA VAL A 38 -14.31 9.12 37.60
C VAL A 38 -14.42 7.67 37.12
N ILE A 39 -13.43 7.17 36.37
CA ILE A 39 -13.32 5.76 35.97
C ILE A 39 -12.85 4.96 37.19
N ARG A 40 -13.66 4.00 37.65
CA ARG A 40 -13.48 3.24 38.89
C ARG A 40 -13.98 1.80 38.75
N GLY A 41 -13.67 0.96 39.73
CA GLY A 41 -14.15 -0.43 39.80
C GLY A 41 -13.60 -1.30 38.67
N GLN A 42 -14.42 -2.20 38.14
CA GLN A 42 -14.02 -3.15 37.08
C GLN A 42 -13.50 -2.43 35.83
N LEU A 43 -14.15 -1.35 35.39
CA LEU A 43 -13.74 -0.62 34.20
C LEU A 43 -12.34 -0.01 34.33
N LYS A 44 -11.95 0.42 35.54
CA LYS A 44 -10.57 0.86 35.79
C LYS A 44 -9.59 -0.30 35.56
N MET A 45 -9.87 -1.46 36.14
CA MET A 45 -9.00 -2.63 36.01
C MET A 45 -8.89 -3.09 34.55
N ASP A 46 -10.01 -3.10 33.82
CA ASP A 46 -10.03 -3.46 32.39
C ASP A 46 -9.20 -2.47 31.55
N LEU A 47 -9.33 -1.16 31.82
CA LEU A 47 -8.56 -0.12 31.13
C LEU A 47 -7.06 -0.22 31.42
N GLU A 48 -6.69 -0.47 32.68
CA GLU A 48 -5.29 -0.69 33.07
C GLU A 48 -4.72 -1.98 32.47
N ALA A 49 -5.52 -3.05 32.36
CA ALA A 49 -5.11 -4.33 31.80
C ALA A 49 -4.74 -4.24 30.31
N VAL A 50 -5.41 -3.38 29.54
CA VAL A 50 -5.14 -3.18 28.10
C VAL A 50 -4.26 -1.95 27.81
N ALA A 51 -3.70 -1.31 28.83
CA ALA A 51 -2.92 -0.09 28.69
C ALA A 51 -1.70 -0.26 27.76
N ILE A 52 -1.07 -1.44 27.80
CA ILE A 52 0.05 -1.76 26.93
C ILE A 52 -0.39 -1.88 25.47
N ASP A 53 -1.52 -2.55 25.20
CA ASP A 53 -2.06 -2.72 23.84
C ASP A 53 -2.45 -1.37 23.23
N ILE A 54 -3.01 -0.46 24.03
CA ILE A 54 -3.31 0.91 23.59
C ILE A 54 -2.02 1.64 23.19
N THR A 55 -0.98 1.54 24.03
CA THR A 55 0.28 2.25 23.82
C THR A 55 1.05 1.71 22.62
N GLU A 56 1.17 0.39 22.49
CA GLU A 56 1.81 -0.25 21.36
C GLU A 56 1.00 -0.04 20.08
N GLY A 57 -0.33 -0.14 20.13
CA GLY A 57 -1.17 0.12 18.95
C GLY A 57 -1.01 1.53 18.38
N VAL A 58 -0.82 2.55 19.23
CA VAL A 58 -0.50 3.92 18.77
C VAL A 58 0.88 4.00 18.11
N LYS A 59 1.88 3.26 18.61
CA LYS A 59 3.20 3.18 17.99
C LYS A 59 3.14 2.48 16.64
N ASP A 60 2.42 1.36 16.57
CA ASP A 60 2.23 0.60 15.33
C ASP A 60 1.55 1.46 14.26
N ASP A 61 0.52 2.23 14.61
CA ASP A 61 -0.15 3.17 13.68
C ASP A 61 0.79 4.30 13.21
N ALA A 62 1.74 4.72 14.04
CA ALA A 62 2.75 5.70 13.66
C ALA A 62 3.81 5.09 12.73
N GLU A 63 4.27 3.88 13.02
CA GLU A 63 5.24 3.14 12.20
C GLU A 63 4.65 2.79 10.83
N ALA A 64 3.41 2.31 10.77
CA ALA A 64 2.71 2.03 9.52
C ALA A 64 2.70 3.26 8.60
N LYS A 65 2.36 4.46 9.12
CA LYS A 65 2.40 5.70 8.35
C LYS A 65 3.80 6.09 7.91
N ALA A 66 4.82 5.81 8.73
CA ALA A 66 6.20 6.08 8.34
C ALA A 66 6.62 5.17 7.18
N LEU A 67 6.26 3.88 7.24
CA LEU A 67 6.54 2.90 6.20
C LEU A 67 5.79 3.21 4.90
N GLU A 68 4.53 3.65 4.96
CA GLU A 68 3.77 4.10 3.77
C GLU A 68 4.49 5.25 3.04
N LYS A 69 5.00 6.25 3.76
CA LYS A 69 5.78 7.35 3.17
C LYS A 69 7.09 6.86 2.55
N GLN A 70 7.75 5.87 3.17
CA GLN A 70 8.96 5.29 2.61
C GLN A 70 8.66 4.50 1.34
N LEU A 71 7.55 3.75 1.32
CA LEU A 71 7.08 2.98 0.18
C LEU A 71 6.79 3.89 -1.02
N GLU A 72 6.11 5.02 -0.79
CA GLU A 72 5.84 6.02 -1.81
C GLU A 72 7.14 6.53 -2.47
N LYS A 73 8.14 6.91 -1.66
CA LYS A 73 9.46 7.33 -2.15
C LYS A 73 10.19 6.21 -2.91
N ILE A 74 10.04 4.96 -2.50
CA ILE A 74 10.61 3.81 -3.21
C ILE A 74 9.94 3.66 -4.57
N TYR A 75 8.61 3.77 -4.65
CA TYR A 75 7.89 3.71 -5.91
C TYR A 75 8.27 4.84 -6.85
N GLU A 76 8.39 6.06 -6.35
CA GLU A 76 8.86 7.20 -7.15
C GLU A 76 10.25 6.92 -7.74
N ARG A 77 11.21 6.50 -6.90
CA ARG A 77 12.57 6.15 -7.36
C ARG A 77 12.56 5.01 -8.37
N ARG A 78 11.76 3.96 -8.15
CA ARG A 78 11.61 2.85 -9.10
C ARG A 78 11.04 3.35 -10.42
N ASN A 79 9.97 4.13 -10.39
CA ASN A 79 9.31 4.63 -11.59
C ASN A 79 10.26 5.54 -12.40
N ASN A 80 11.02 6.40 -11.72
CA ASN A 80 12.06 7.23 -12.37
C ASN A 80 13.17 6.38 -13.01
N ARG A 81 13.58 5.27 -12.38
CA ARG A 81 14.54 4.32 -12.97
C ARG A 81 13.94 3.61 -14.19
N VAL A 82 12.70 3.12 -14.08
CA VAL A 82 11.99 2.45 -15.16
C VAL A 82 11.81 3.39 -16.36
N ALA A 83 11.39 4.63 -16.14
CA ALA A 83 11.22 5.62 -17.21
C ALA A 83 12.51 5.87 -18.01
N ARG A 84 13.68 5.76 -17.37
CA ARG A 84 14.98 5.89 -18.05
C ARG A 84 15.38 4.65 -18.85
N VAL A 85 15.07 3.45 -18.35
CA VAL A 85 15.50 2.18 -18.95
C VAL A 85 14.51 1.70 -20.02
N GLN A 86 13.21 1.92 -19.82
CA GLN A 86 12.15 1.39 -20.68
C GLN A 86 12.29 1.76 -22.16
N PRO A 87 12.67 3.01 -22.55
CA PRO A 87 12.89 3.34 -23.95
C PRO A 87 14.11 2.65 -24.59
N LEU A 88 15.05 2.14 -23.78
CA LEU A 88 16.23 1.43 -24.27
C LEU A 88 15.89 -0.01 -24.68
N MET A 89 14.89 -0.64 -24.07
CA MET A 89 14.57 -2.05 -24.32
C MET A 89 14.14 -2.32 -25.78
N PRO A 90 13.25 -1.53 -26.43
CA PRO A 90 12.95 -1.72 -27.84
C PRO A 90 14.17 -1.47 -28.76
N ARG A 91 15.06 -0.55 -28.36
CA ARG A 91 16.28 -0.25 -29.14
C ARG A 91 17.27 -1.41 -29.07
N ALA A 92 17.50 -1.95 -27.88
CA ALA A 92 18.32 -3.14 -27.67
C ALA A 92 17.74 -4.35 -28.43
N SER A 93 16.42 -4.55 -28.34
CA SER A 93 15.72 -5.60 -29.09
C SER A 93 15.96 -5.47 -30.60
N LYS A 94 15.84 -4.25 -31.16
CA LYS A 94 16.05 -4.02 -32.59
C LYS A 94 17.50 -4.23 -33.02
N ALA A 95 18.47 -3.82 -32.19
CA ALA A 95 19.88 -4.04 -32.45
C ALA A 95 20.20 -5.55 -32.49
N LEU A 96 19.72 -6.30 -31.50
CA LEU A 96 19.89 -7.75 -31.46
C LEU A 96 19.20 -8.46 -32.63
N GLN A 97 18.01 -8.02 -33.05
CA GLN A 97 17.34 -8.54 -34.25
C GLN A 97 18.04 -8.17 -35.57
N SER A 98 18.86 -7.12 -35.58
CA SER A 98 19.67 -6.76 -36.75
C SER A 98 20.95 -7.61 -36.82
N GLU A 99 21.49 -7.98 -35.67
CA GLU A 99 22.65 -8.86 -35.55
C GLU A 99 22.26 -10.32 -35.83
N TYR A 100 21.15 -10.78 -35.24
CA TYR A 100 20.61 -12.11 -35.46
C TYR A 100 19.71 -12.11 -36.69
N GLY A 101 20.03 -12.94 -37.69
CA GLY A 101 19.15 -13.13 -38.84
C GLY A 101 17.79 -13.73 -38.44
N PRO A 102 16.79 -13.73 -39.36
CA PRO A 102 15.44 -14.26 -39.08
C PRO A 102 15.42 -15.72 -38.58
N SER A 103 16.39 -16.54 -38.99
CA SER A 103 16.54 -17.93 -38.57
C SER A 103 17.12 -18.09 -37.15
N GLU A 104 17.67 -17.02 -36.58
CA GLU A 104 18.40 -17.06 -35.30
C GLU A 104 17.70 -16.25 -34.19
N LEU A 105 16.47 -15.76 -34.41
CA LEU A 105 15.75 -14.95 -33.42
C LEU A 105 15.48 -15.67 -32.09
N ARG A 106 15.53 -17.00 -32.04
CA ARG A 106 15.49 -17.77 -30.79
C ARG A 106 16.66 -17.44 -29.85
N ARG A 107 17.81 -17.00 -30.39
CA ARG A 107 18.97 -16.54 -29.60
C ARG A 107 18.69 -15.25 -28.82
N MET A 108 17.58 -14.55 -29.08
CA MET A 108 17.13 -13.47 -28.22
C MET A 108 16.79 -13.95 -26.80
N GLY A 109 16.43 -15.23 -26.63
CA GLY A 109 16.21 -15.85 -25.32
C GLY A 109 17.44 -15.79 -24.39
N ASP A 110 18.65 -15.86 -24.97
CA ASP A 110 19.91 -15.76 -24.21
C ASP A 110 20.08 -14.39 -23.54
N HIS A 111 19.38 -13.37 -24.05
CA HIS A 111 19.35 -12.01 -23.50
C HIS A 111 18.13 -11.74 -22.61
N GLY A 112 17.38 -12.79 -22.25
CA GLY A 112 16.21 -12.70 -21.38
C GLY A 112 14.91 -12.29 -22.06
N TYR A 113 14.86 -12.22 -23.40
CA TYR A 113 13.60 -11.99 -24.11
C TYR A 113 12.76 -13.27 -24.16
N THR A 114 11.46 -13.17 -23.92
CA THR A 114 10.54 -14.26 -24.22
C THR A 114 10.34 -14.37 -25.73
N VAL A 115 10.74 -15.50 -26.33
CA VAL A 115 10.56 -15.78 -27.76
C VAL A 115 9.37 -16.74 -27.94
N ASN A 116 8.27 -16.23 -28.49
CA ASN A 116 7.08 -17.03 -28.76
C ASN A 116 7.09 -17.56 -30.21
N ASP A 117 7.02 -18.88 -30.38
CA ASP A 117 6.89 -19.55 -31.68
C ASP A 117 5.42 -19.62 -32.14
N THR A 118 4.71 -18.48 -32.17
CA THR A 118 3.36 -18.48 -32.76
C THR A 118 3.47 -18.27 -34.28
N PRO A 119 2.87 -19.15 -35.11
CA PRO A 119 2.82 -18.96 -36.55
C PRO A 119 2.28 -17.57 -36.87
N ARG A 120 3.00 -16.83 -37.73
CA ARG A 120 2.57 -15.50 -38.16
C ARG A 120 1.19 -15.61 -38.82
N ALA A 121 0.17 -14.99 -38.23
CA ALA A 121 -1.17 -14.99 -38.82
C ALA A 121 -1.10 -14.48 -40.27
N PRO A 122 -1.71 -15.19 -41.24
CA PRO A 122 -1.69 -14.77 -42.64
C PRO A 122 -2.30 -13.38 -42.77
N LYS A 123 -1.65 -12.50 -43.56
CA LYS A 123 -2.19 -11.18 -43.88
C LYS A 123 -3.57 -11.36 -44.51
N VAL A 124 -4.63 -10.97 -43.80
CA VAL A 124 -5.99 -10.97 -44.33
C VAL A 124 -6.01 -10.05 -45.54
N ALA A 125 -6.34 -10.60 -46.72
CA ALA A 125 -6.51 -9.82 -47.93
C ALA A 125 -7.62 -8.79 -47.72
N LYS A 126 -7.40 -7.54 -48.13
CA LYS A 126 -8.45 -6.50 -48.09
C LYS A 126 -9.65 -6.98 -48.91
N PRO A 127 -10.89 -6.92 -48.38
CA PRO A 127 -12.06 -7.24 -49.16
C PRO A 127 -12.17 -6.26 -50.35
N PRO A 128 -12.65 -6.72 -51.52
CA PRO A 128 -12.84 -5.86 -52.68
C PRO A 128 -13.82 -4.74 -52.32
N LYS A 129 -13.47 -3.51 -52.71
CA LYS A 129 -14.38 -2.37 -52.62
C LYS A 129 -15.54 -2.64 -53.58
N GLY A 130 -16.73 -2.86 -53.02
CA GLY A 130 -18.00 -2.80 -53.75
C GLY A 130 -18.40 -1.35 -54.04
#